data_AF-A0AAW0DNB9-F1
#
_entry.id   AF-A0AAW0DNB9-F1
#
_cell.length_a   1.000
_cell.length_b   1.000
_cell.length_c   1.000
_cell.angle_alpha   90.00
_cell.angle_beta   90.00
_cell.angle_gamma   90.00
#
_symmetry.space_group_name_H-M   'P 1'
#
loop_
_entity.id
_entity.type
_entity.pdbx_description
1 polymer ?
#
loop_
_entity_poly.entity_id
_entity_poly.type
_entity_poly.pdbx_seq_one_letter_code
_entity_poly.pdbx_strand_id
1 'polypeptide(L)'
;MLQLPSSPETLVLDRFSLTDTQTDAPIPFWGILLQILTPPAKSSADLIDILDTIAVTLRGRRDSDNGFLRNFLDTQYKDDRFFQNTAWARCVEVALEMPTLFPEGRLTALSSGNPSLKCSSRQIACLLVHQFLCTLPELPGDKDNSQDLHIWFSSEQPHPKAVNAYLTALFTFFERIDILSSPILFTLHAAPHTPSIPPSLLFAPISITDVENPSVSLTLLGIPSGACVISANSHIGFGRTASQEEVHIGCTPQTLPAKLLTPPLQPNEVLVLRGCEAVVEISGYGRTAELRSIVPPGSRRRRTMLFMDALELDSYDVAASTPDLLPGNVDRELTKAYTAFASGDPPYNPIVTGHWGCGAFGGNREIKSVIQWGAAALAGVRLDFVCDKNDSFARAFRRFTSQALSQQWRVERVIGVLRGMGPTDQGRLTAFETITSALSGASS
;
A
#
# COMPACT_ATOMS: atom_id res chain seq x y z
N MET A 1 0.09 5.87 20.77
CA MET A 1 1.39 6.36 20.29
C MET A 1 2.36 5.22 20.38
N LEU A 2 3.13 4.96 19.33
CA LEU A 2 4.14 3.90 19.29
C LEU A 2 5.42 4.40 19.97
N GLN A 3 5.99 3.60 20.87
CA GLN A 3 7.32 3.90 21.43
C GLN A 3 8.39 3.67 20.36
N LEU A 4 9.31 4.63 20.22
CA LEU A 4 10.41 4.54 19.27
C LEU A 4 11.67 3.95 19.92
N PRO A 5 12.61 3.42 19.11
CA PRO A 5 13.91 2.94 19.59
C PRO A 5 14.68 3.94 20.46
N SER A 6 14.56 5.24 20.17
CA SER A 6 15.20 6.32 20.91
C SER A 6 14.51 6.69 22.22
N SER A 7 13.35 6.10 22.53
CA SER A 7 12.63 6.39 23.78
C SER A 7 13.44 5.93 24.99
N PRO A 8 13.54 6.74 26.06
CA PRO A 8 14.12 6.29 27.31
C PRO A 8 13.30 5.17 27.98
N GLU A 9 12.05 4.97 27.56
CA GLU A 9 11.16 3.91 28.05
C GLU A 9 11.34 2.58 27.30
N THR A 10 12.04 2.57 26.17
CA THR A 10 12.36 1.34 25.44
C THR A 10 13.53 0.65 26.15
N LEU A 11 13.22 -0.17 27.16
CA LEU A 11 14.21 -0.82 28.01
C LEU A 11 14.50 -2.26 27.56
N VAL A 12 15.77 -2.64 27.52
CA VAL A 12 16.24 -3.99 27.14
C VAL A 12 17.40 -4.42 28.02
N LEU A 13 17.72 -5.71 28.03
CA LEU A 13 18.92 -6.23 28.71
C LEU A 13 20.14 -6.08 27.79
N ASP A 14 21.26 -5.61 28.33
CA ASP A 14 22.55 -5.59 27.61
C ASP A 14 23.21 -6.98 27.61
N ARG A 15 22.64 -7.88 26.81
CA ARG A 15 23.01 -9.30 26.76
C ARG A 15 24.44 -9.55 26.27
N PHE A 16 25.02 -8.58 25.57
CA PHE A 16 26.34 -8.66 24.96
C PHE A 16 27.37 -7.77 25.68
N SER A 17 26.97 -7.10 26.78
CA SER A 17 27.81 -6.18 27.54
C SER A 17 28.46 -5.12 26.63
N LEU A 18 27.67 -4.55 25.72
CA LEU A 18 28.12 -3.55 24.76
C LEU A 18 28.29 -2.18 25.40
N THR A 19 27.68 -1.95 26.56
CA THR A 19 27.79 -0.72 27.34
C THR A 19 28.55 -0.96 28.64
N ASP A 20 29.25 0.07 29.13
CA ASP A 20 30.05 0.00 30.37
C ASP A 20 29.21 -0.11 31.66
N THR A 21 27.89 -0.29 31.55
CA THR A 21 27.00 -0.37 32.71
C THR A 21 27.07 -1.76 33.34
N GLN A 22 27.69 -1.86 34.52
CA GLN A 22 27.80 -3.10 35.31
C GLN A 22 26.49 -3.42 36.05
N THR A 23 25.38 -3.56 35.33
CA THR A 23 24.05 -3.85 35.90
C THR A 23 23.30 -4.90 35.09
N ASP A 24 22.67 -5.84 35.80
CA ASP A 24 21.74 -6.81 35.19
C ASP A 24 20.33 -6.21 34.96
N ALA A 25 20.11 -4.95 35.33
CA ALA A 25 18.85 -4.26 35.11
C ALA A 25 18.68 -3.81 33.64
N PRO A 26 17.45 -3.79 33.11
CA PRO A 26 17.18 -3.24 31.79
C PRO A 26 17.61 -1.77 31.66
N ILE A 27 18.26 -1.43 30.55
CA ILE A 27 18.72 -0.08 30.21
C ILE A 27 18.07 0.41 28.90
N PRO A 28 18.07 1.74 28.62
CA PRO A 28 17.54 2.25 27.36
C PRO A 28 18.24 1.65 26.13
N PHE A 29 17.44 1.08 25.23
CA PHE A 29 17.92 0.40 24.01
C PHE A 29 18.79 1.30 23.13
N TRP A 30 18.49 2.60 23.08
CA TRP A 30 19.21 3.55 22.25
C TRP A 30 20.73 3.55 22.50
N GLY A 31 21.16 3.44 23.76
CA GLY A 31 22.58 3.39 24.12
C GLY A 31 23.29 2.16 23.56
N ILE A 32 22.60 1.01 23.55
CA ILE A 32 23.11 -0.23 22.98
C ILE A 32 23.11 -0.16 21.45
N LEU A 33 22.04 0.37 20.84
CA LEU A 33 21.94 0.51 19.38
C LEU A 33 23.09 1.35 18.81
N LEU A 34 23.51 2.41 19.51
CA LEU A 34 24.69 3.20 19.13
C LEU A 34 25.96 2.34 19.05
N GLN A 35 26.16 1.41 20.00
CA GLN A 35 27.30 0.51 20.00
C GLN A 35 27.19 -0.56 18.91
N ILE A 36 25.99 -1.12 18.68
CA ILE A 36 25.76 -2.10 17.61
C ILE A 36 26.10 -1.49 16.23
N LEU A 37 25.71 -0.23 16.00
CA LEU A 37 25.98 0.46 14.73
C LEU A 37 27.41 1.04 14.64
N THR A 38 28.24 0.84 15.67
CA THR A 38 29.65 1.27 15.75
C THR A 38 30.53 0.04 16.01
N PRO A 39 30.96 -0.73 14.99
CA PRO A 39 31.66 -0.30 13.77
C PRO A 39 30.81 -0.36 12.49
N PRO A 40 31.23 0.29 11.38
CA PRO A 40 30.49 0.21 10.13
C PRO A 40 30.56 -1.20 9.54
N ALA A 41 29.41 -1.74 9.13
CA ALA A 41 29.34 -2.93 8.29
C ALA A 41 30.06 -2.70 6.96
N LYS A 42 30.85 -3.69 6.54
CA LYS A 42 31.65 -3.65 5.30
C LYS A 42 31.23 -4.74 4.31
N SER A 43 30.35 -5.64 4.73
CA SER A 43 29.90 -6.79 3.97
C SER A 43 28.46 -7.16 4.34
N SER A 44 27.84 -7.99 3.52
CA SER A 44 26.54 -8.60 3.83
C SER A 44 26.57 -9.37 5.16
N ALA A 45 27.68 -10.08 5.44
CA ALA A 45 27.87 -10.82 6.68
C ALA A 45 27.84 -9.90 7.92
N ASP A 46 28.55 -8.77 7.87
CA ASP A 46 28.54 -7.80 8.97
C ASP A 46 27.13 -7.24 9.22
N LEU A 47 26.37 -6.97 8.15
CA LEU A 47 24.99 -6.51 8.26
C LEU A 47 24.08 -7.58 8.89
N ILE A 48 24.24 -8.85 8.51
CA ILE A 48 23.47 -9.95 9.13
C ILE A 48 23.81 -10.06 10.62
N ASP A 49 25.08 -9.94 10.99
CA ASP A 49 25.50 -9.97 12.40
C ASP A 49 24.90 -8.80 13.19
N ILE A 50 24.82 -7.60 12.59
CA ILE A 50 24.12 -6.44 13.18
C ILE A 50 22.64 -6.75 13.39
N LEU A 51 21.92 -7.26 12.37
CA LEU A 51 20.50 -7.59 12.46
C LEU A 51 20.23 -8.66 13.53
N ASP A 52 21.08 -9.67 13.62
CA ASP A 52 20.96 -10.73 14.62
C ASP A 52 21.26 -10.22 16.04
N THR A 53 22.25 -9.33 16.19
CA THR A 53 22.55 -8.67 17.46
C THR A 53 21.38 -7.81 17.93
N ILE A 54 20.75 -7.06 17.01
CA ILE A 54 19.53 -6.28 17.29
C ILE A 54 18.39 -7.21 17.71
N ALA A 55 18.14 -8.30 16.97
CA ALA A 55 17.07 -9.24 17.27
C ALA A 55 17.22 -9.86 18.67
N VAL A 56 18.42 -10.33 19.02
CA VAL A 56 18.69 -10.90 20.35
C VAL A 56 18.57 -9.85 21.45
N THR A 57 19.08 -8.63 21.22
CA THR A 57 19.02 -7.54 22.20
C THR A 57 17.58 -7.09 22.46
N LEU A 58 16.82 -6.81 21.40
CA LEU A 58 15.48 -6.23 21.49
C LEU A 58 14.41 -7.27 21.81
N ARG A 59 14.53 -8.50 21.28
CA ARG A 59 13.48 -9.54 21.35
C ARG A 59 13.87 -10.76 22.18
N GLY A 60 15.12 -10.85 22.62
CA GLY A 60 15.61 -11.96 23.44
C GLY A 60 15.81 -13.29 22.69
N ARG A 61 15.65 -13.32 21.36
CA ARG A 61 15.75 -14.52 20.53
C ARG A 61 16.29 -14.21 19.13
N ARG A 62 17.01 -15.16 18.54
CA ARG A 62 17.55 -15.09 17.18
C ARG A 62 16.61 -15.82 16.21
N ASP A 63 15.38 -15.34 16.11
CA ASP A 63 14.37 -15.95 15.24
C ASP A 63 14.46 -15.41 13.79
N SER A 64 15.43 -14.54 13.48
CA SER A 64 15.61 -13.92 12.17
C SER A 64 16.30 -14.84 11.17
N ASP A 65 15.54 -15.42 10.24
CA ASP A 65 16.07 -15.95 8.99
C ASP A 65 16.37 -14.79 8.04
N ASN A 66 17.65 -14.59 7.72
CA ASN A 66 18.12 -13.53 6.82
C ASN A 66 18.69 -14.08 5.49
N GLY A 67 18.44 -15.35 5.16
CA GLY A 67 19.12 -16.01 4.05
C GLY A 67 18.79 -15.42 2.67
N PHE A 68 17.57 -14.92 2.46
CA PHE A 68 17.21 -14.27 1.19
C PHE A 68 17.86 -12.89 1.06
N LEU A 69 17.89 -12.10 2.13
CA LEU A 69 18.60 -10.81 2.15
C LEU A 69 20.09 -10.99 1.88
N ARG A 70 20.73 -11.96 2.54
CA ARG A 70 22.14 -12.28 2.32
C ARG A 70 22.40 -12.66 0.87
N ASN A 71 21.62 -13.60 0.32
CA ASN A 71 21.77 -14.01 -1.08
C ASN A 71 21.53 -12.84 -2.06
N PHE A 72 20.56 -11.97 -1.78
CA PHE A 72 20.31 -10.76 -2.58
C PHE A 72 21.55 -9.84 -2.63
N LEU A 73 22.15 -9.55 -1.47
CA LEU A 73 23.35 -8.72 -1.35
C LEU A 73 24.54 -9.33 -2.10
N ASP A 74 24.83 -10.60 -1.80
CA ASP A 74 26.01 -11.33 -2.31
C ASP A 74 25.97 -11.50 -3.83
N THR A 75 24.79 -11.77 -4.41
CA THR A 75 24.67 -12.21 -5.80
C THR A 75 24.07 -11.18 -6.75
N GLN A 76 23.03 -10.47 -6.32
CA GLN A 76 22.23 -9.63 -7.22
C GLN A 76 22.60 -8.16 -7.11
N TYR A 77 22.69 -7.65 -5.88
CA TYR A 77 23.05 -6.26 -5.63
C TYR A 77 24.55 -6.00 -5.80
N LYS A 78 25.38 -7.01 -5.49
CA LYS A 78 26.86 -6.97 -5.50
C LYS A 78 27.38 -6.01 -4.44
N ASP A 79 27.54 -6.54 -3.23
CA ASP A 79 28.02 -5.95 -1.96
C ASP A 79 28.79 -4.63 -2.04
N ASP A 80 29.77 -4.54 -2.95
CA ASP A 80 30.70 -3.42 -3.06
C ASP A 80 29.99 -2.06 -3.12
N ARG A 81 28.86 -1.92 -3.81
CA ARG A 81 28.23 -0.58 -3.92
C ARG A 81 27.58 -0.12 -2.63
N PHE A 82 26.85 -0.97 -1.91
CA PHE A 82 26.10 -0.54 -0.74
C PHE A 82 27.03 -0.13 0.41
N PHE A 83 28.04 -0.97 0.67
CA PHE A 83 28.95 -0.80 1.79
C PHE A 83 30.13 0.12 1.45
N GLN A 84 30.63 0.15 0.20
CA GLN A 84 31.76 1.02 -0.19
C GLN A 84 31.32 2.42 -0.67
N ASN A 85 30.12 2.58 -1.27
CA ASN A 85 29.66 3.88 -1.81
C ASN A 85 28.88 4.72 -0.78
N THR A 86 29.22 4.62 0.51
CA THR A 86 28.63 5.41 1.61
C THR A 86 27.12 5.24 1.86
N ALA A 87 26.38 4.45 1.08
CA ALA A 87 24.94 4.27 1.25
C ALA A 87 24.59 3.69 2.63
N TRP A 88 25.31 2.66 3.07
CA TRP A 88 25.18 2.15 4.44
C TRP A 88 25.47 3.22 5.49
N ALA A 89 26.57 3.96 5.35
CA ALA A 89 26.95 5.01 6.29
C ALA A 89 25.87 6.09 6.42
N ARG A 90 25.23 6.46 5.31
CA ARG A 90 24.09 7.40 5.29
C ARG A 90 22.84 6.82 5.94
N CYS A 91 22.55 5.54 5.74
CA CYS A 91 21.45 4.87 6.47
C CYS A 91 21.69 4.93 7.98
N VAL A 92 22.92 4.64 8.43
CA VAL A 92 23.27 4.74 9.86
C VAL A 92 23.12 6.16 10.36
N GLU A 93 23.62 7.17 9.65
CA GLU A 93 23.45 8.59 9.99
C GLU A 93 21.97 8.95 10.16
N VAL A 94 21.13 8.59 9.18
CA VAL A 94 19.68 8.82 9.19
C VAL A 94 18.99 8.09 10.35
N ALA A 95 19.40 6.87 10.69
CA ALA A 95 18.87 6.14 11.84
C ALA A 95 19.21 6.88 13.13
N LEU A 96 20.48 7.27 13.31
CA LEU A 96 20.96 7.93 14.53
C LEU A 96 20.41 9.35 14.74
N GLU A 97 19.79 9.95 13.71
CA GLU A 97 19.04 11.20 13.82
C GLU A 97 17.67 11.06 14.51
N MET A 98 17.19 9.85 14.79
CA MET A 98 15.86 9.63 15.37
C MET A 98 15.53 10.51 16.60
N PRO A 99 16.42 10.70 17.61
CA PRO A 99 16.13 11.59 18.74
C PRO A 99 15.93 13.06 18.33
N THR A 100 16.59 13.51 17.26
CA THR A 100 16.43 14.86 16.72
C THR A 100 15.13 14.99 15.93
N LEU A 101 14.79 13.96 15.15
CA LEU A 101 13.60 13.94 14.27
C LEU A 101 12.29 13.65 15.02
N PHE A 102 12.39 12.94 16.15
CA PHE A 102 11.29 12.52 17.03
C PHE A 102 11.69 12.72 18.50
N PRO A 103 11.77 13.97 18.98
CA PRO A 103 12.32 14.31 20.31
C PRO A 103 11.52 13.75 21.49
N GLU A 104 10.25 13.41 21.28
CA GLU A 104 9.41 12.78 22.30
C GLU A 104 9.68 11.27 22.45
N GLY A 105 10.53 10.68 21.60
CA GLY A 105 10.78 9.23 21.58
C GLY A 105 9.53 8.41 21.27
N ARG A 106 8.52 9.02 20.65
CA ARG A 106 7.22 8.43 20.35
C ARG A 106 6.75 8.84 18.96
N LEU A 107 6.01 7.95 18.31
CA LEU A 107 5.39 8.17 17.02
C LEU A 107 3.87 8.28 17.18
N THR A 108 3.32 9.38 16.68
CA THR A 108 1.88 9.62 16.66
C THR A 108 1.28 9.06 15.37
N ALA A 109 0.31 8.16 15.51
CA ALA A 109 -0.46 7.64 14.40
C ALA A 109 -1.63 8.57 14.05
N LEU A 110 -2.16 8.40 12.84
CA LEU A 110 -3.38 9.04 12.38
C LEU A 110 -4.56 8.63 13.27
N SER A 111 -5.54 9.52 13.39
CA SER A 111 -6.82 9.26 14.06
C SER A 111 -7.87 10.23 13.56
N SER A 112 -9.13 10.03 13.93
CA SER A 112 -10.20 11.00 13.63
C SER A 112 -9.93 12.41 14.21
N GLY A 113 -9.28 12.49 15.38
CA GLY A 113 -8.88 13.75 16.01
C GLY A 113 -7.59 14.36 15.43
N ASN A 114 -6.77 13.56 14.75
CA ASN A 114 -5.58 14.01 14.05
C ASN A 114 -5.48 13.30 12.68
N PRO A 115 -6.33 13.70 11.71
CA PRO A 115 -6.51 12.94 10.48
C PRO A 115 -5.42 13.22 9.44
N SER A 116 -4.46 14.10 9.71
CA SER A 116 -3.41 14.42 8.75
C SER A 116 -2.04 14.52 9.43
N LEU A 117 -1.07 13.81 8.86
CA LEU A 117 0.33 13.84 9.27
C LEU A 117 1.18 14.29 8.09
N LYS A 118 1.96 15.35 8.32
CA LYS A 118 2.96 15.83 7.37
C LYS A 118 4.34 15.46 7.88
N CYS A 119 4.97 14.49 7.23
CA CYS A 119 6.30 14.03 7.60
C CYS A 119 7.33 14.61 6.62
N SER A 120 8.48 15.05 7.13
CA SER A 120 9.61 15.37 6.26
C SER A 120 10.13 14.11 5.56
N SER A 121 10.78 14.28 4.41
CA SER A 121 11.49 13.17 3.76
C SER A 121 12.51 12.50 4.69
N ARG A 122 13.19 13.28 5.55
CA ARG A 122 14.17 12.76 6.52
C ARG A 122 13.51 11.93 7.62
N GLN A 123 12.35 12.35 8.13
CA GLN A 123 11.56 11.53 9.08
C GLN A 123 11.11 10.20 8.46
N ILE A 124 10.66 10.21 7.21
CA ILE A 124 10.27 8.98 6.50
C ILE A 124 11.46 8.07 6.24
N ALA A 125 12.60 8.64 5.83
CA ALA A 125 13.84 7.89 5.67
C ALA A 125 14.30 7.26 7.00
N CYS A 126 14.24 8.01 8.10
CA CYS A 126 14.54 7.51 9.45
C CYS A 126 13.67 6.32 9.83
N LEU A 127 12.34 6.46 9.76
CA LEU A 127 11.42 5.36 10.06
C LEU A 127 11.68 4.13 9.16
N LEU A 128 11.90 4.34 7.86
CA LEU A 128 12.19 3.26 6.92
C LEU A 128 13.50 2.53 7.25
N VAL A 129 14.57 3.24 7.60
CA VAL A 129 15.83 2.60 8.02
C VAL A 129 15.61 1.80 9.30
N HIS A 130 14.80 2.30 10.24
CA HIS A 130 14.48 1.54 11.45
C HIS A 130 13.63 0.29 11.19
N GLN A 131 12.69 0.33 10.22
CA GLN A 131 11.96 -0.85 9.74
C GLN A 131 12.90 -1.87 9.08
N PHE A 132 13.92 -1.40 8.34
CA PHE A 132 14.93 -2.25 7.72
C PHE A 132 15.85 -2.91 8.75
N LEU A 133 16.37 -2.12 9.71
CA LEU A 133 17.23 -2.61 10.80
C LEU A 133 16.46 -3.46 11.82
N CYS A 134 15.14 -3.55 11.69
CA CYS A 134 14.27 -4.30 12.60
C CYS A 134 14.40 -3.86 14.06
N THR A 135 14.48 -2.55 14.27
CA THR A 135 14.76 -1.94 15.58
C THR A 135 13.50 -1.46 16.30
N LEU A 136 12.35 -1.48 15.63
CA LEU A 136 11.10 -0.99 16.21
C LEU A 136 10.62 -1.95 17.31
N PRO A 137 10.25 -1.43 18.51
CA PRO A 137 9.65 -2.24 19.57
C PRO A 137 8.34 -2.88 19.10
N GLU A 138 7.99 -4.07 19.61
CA GLU A 138 6.77 -4.79 19.22
C GLU A 138 5.51 -3.91 19.34
N LEU A 139 4.69 -3.88 18.28
CA LEU A 139 3.39 -3.21 18.32
C LEU A 139 2.45 -3.99 19.25
N PRO A 140 1.75 -3.31 20.18
CA PRO A 140 0.72 -3.96 21.00
C PRO A 140 -0.33 -4.64 20.13
N GLY A 141 -0.46 -5.96 20.25
CA GLY A 141 -1.44 -6.76 19.51
C GLY A 141 -0.99 -7.27 18.14
N ASP A 142 0.18 -6.86 17.64
CA ASP A 142 0.78 -7.40 16.42
C ASP A 142 1.68 -8.60 16.77
N LYS A 143 1.11 -9.80 16.72
CA LYS A 143 1.83 -11.04 17.08
C LYS A 143 2.90 -11.43 16.06
N ASP A 144 2.83 -10.89 14.85
CA ASP A 144 3.67 -11.29 13.72
C ASP A 144 4.84 -10.33 13.50
N ASN A 145 4.99 -9.30 14.37
CA ASN A 145 5.98 -8.23 14.23
C ASN A 145 6.01 -7.63 12.81
N SER A 146 4.82 -7.44 12.23
CA SER A 146 4.61 -7.08 10.82
C SER A 146 5.02 -5.64 10.47
N GLN A 147 5.57 -4.91 11.44
CA GLN A 147 6.04 -3.54 11.30
C GLN A 147 7.42 -3.41 10.62
N ASP A 148 8.25 -4.44 10.73
CA ASP A 148 9.63 -4.45 10.24
C ASP A 148 9.75 -5.29 8.96
N LEU A 149 10.81 -5.04 8.19
CA LEU A 149 11.02 -5.67 6.89
C LEU A 149 11.57 -7.11 6.95
N HIS A 150 11.68 -7.70 8.14
CA HIS A 150 12.24 -9.05 8.35
C HIS A 150 11.57 -10.14 7.49
N ILE A 151 10.28 -9.98 7.18
CA ILE A 151 9.53 -10.90 6.30
C ILE A 151 10.08 -10.97 4.86
N TRP A 152 10.83 -9.95 4.42
CA TRP A 152 11.52 -9.94 3.13
C TRP A 152 12.91 -10.57 3.20
N PHE A 153 13.43 -10.85 4.39
CA PHE A 153 14.79 -11.36 4.60
C PHE A 153 14.85 -12.88 4.65
N SER A 154 13.74 -13.53 5.00
CA SER A 154 13.66 -14.99 5.16
C SER A 154 13.95 -15.73 3.87
N SER A 155 14.70 -16.83 3.97
CA SER A 155 15.08 -17.73 2.88
C SER A 155 13.86 -18.21 2.09
N GLU A 156 12.79 -18.57 2.81
CA GLU A 156 11.53 -18.97 2.19
C GLU A 156 10.69 -17.75 1.77
N GLN A 157 10.57 -17.57 0.45
CA GLN A 157 9.72 -16.55 -0.14
C GLN A 157 8.65 -17.17 -1.05
N PRO A 158 7.35 -16.91 -0.82
CA PRO A 158 6.27 -17.38 -1.70
C PRO A 158 6.42 -16.87 -3.14
N HIS A 159 6.87 -15.62 -3.28
CA HIS A 159 7.09 -14.95 -4.55
C HIS A 159 8.46 -14.26 -4.57
N PRO A 160 9.56 -15.02 -4.73
CA PRO A 160 10.92 -14.50 -4.59
C PRO A 160 11.25 -13.40 -5.61
N LYS A 161 10.70 -13.47 -6.83
CA LYS A 161 10.89 -12.42 -7.85
C LYS A 161 10.29 -11.06 -7.44
N ALA A 162 9.17 -11.06 -6.71
CA ALA A 162 8.54 -9.85 -6.21
C ALA A 162 9.37 -9.25 -5.07
N VAL A 163 9.74 -10.08 -4.09
CA VAL A 163 10.58 -9.65 -2.96
C VAL A 163 11.93 -9.14 -3.44
N ASN A 164 12.51 -9.75 -4.48
CA ASN A 164 13.70 -9.26 -5.14
C ASN A 164 13.53 -7.83 -5.71
N ALA A 165 12.38 -7.54 -6.31
CA ALA A 165 12.05 -6.21 -6.79
C ALA A 165 11.88 -5.20 -5.64
N TYR A 166 11.28 -5.63 -4.52
CA TYR A 166 11.11 -4.81 -3.32
C TYR A 166 12.46 -4.45 -2.69
N LEU A 167 13.36 -5.43 -2.55
CA LEU A 167 14.73 -5.19 -2.07
C LEU A 167 15.50 -4.30 -3.05
N THR A 168 15.36 -4.50 -4.36
CA THR A 168 15.98 -3.61 -5.36
C THR A 168 15.49 -2.17 -5.20
N ALA A 169 14.18 -1.97 -4.99
CA ALA A 169 13.61 -0.65 -4.72
C ALA A 169 14.16 -0.03 -3.44
N LEU A 170 14.19 -0.80 -2.35
CA LEU A 170 14.66 -0.37 -1.04
C LEU A 170 16.14 0.06 -1.07
N PHE A 171 17.02 -0.77 -1.64
CA PHE A 171 18.43 -0.46 -1.71
C PHE A 171 18.74 0.66 -2.70
N THR A 172 18.00 0.75 -3.81
CA THR A 172 18.10 1.91 -4.72
C THR A 172 17.63 3.20 -4.04
N PHE A 173 16.64 3.11 -3.13
CA PHE A 173 16.23 4.25 -2.31
C PHE A 173 17.34 4.68 -1.35
N PHE A 174 17.97 3.73 -0.65
CA PHE A 174 19.08 4.00 0.27
C PHE A 174 20.28 4.66 -0.39
N GLU A 175 20.67 4.25 -1.60
CA GLU A 175 21.72 4.94 -2.38
C GLU A 175 21.42 6.43 -2.64
N ARG A 176 20.14 6.82 -2.57
CA ARG A 176 19.62 8.12 -2.97
C ARG A 176 18.93 8.86 -1.82
N ILE A 177 19.18 8.44 -0.57
CA ILE A 177 18.48 8.87 0.65
C ILE A 177 18.62 10.38 0.95
N ASP A 178 19.71 11.02 0.50
CA ASP A 178 19.97 12.45 0.73
C ASP A 178 19.33 13.38 -0.32
N ILE A 179 18.82 12.84 -1.42
CA ILE A 179 18.28 13.64 -2.54
C ILE A 179 16.81 14.07 -2.25
N LEU A 180 16.28 13.69 -1.09
CA LEU A 180 14.86 13.83 -0.76
C LEU A 180 14.61 15.12 0.03
N SER A 181 13.94 16.10 -0.61
CA SER A 181 13.76 17.42 -0.01
C SER A 181 12.32 17.77 0.38
N SER A 182 11.34 16.94 0.03
CA SER A 182 9.94 17.34 0.14
C SER A 182 9.11 16.51 1.12
N PRO A 183 8.10 17.12 1.74
CA PRO A 183 7.29 16.41 2.72
C PRO A 183 6.39 15.38 2.04
N ILE A 184 6.10 14.32 2.79
CA ILE A 184 5.10 13.30 2.46
C ILE A 184 3.90 13.55 3.37
N LEU A 185 2.72 13.54 2.77
CA LEU A 185 1.45 13.79 3.46
C LEU A 185 0.66 12.48 3.55
N PHE A 186 0.24 12.15 4.76
CA PHE A 186 -0.68 11.07 5.06
C PHE A 186 -1.97 11.71 5.57
N THR A 187 -3.11 11.39 4.95
CA THR A 187 -4.40 11.93 5.37
C THR A 187 -5.46 10.85 5.40
N LEU A 188 -6.10 10.66 6.55
CA LEU A 188 -7.35 9.92 6.66
C LEU A 188 -8.51 10.81 6.19
N HIS A 189 -9.22 10.33 5.18
CA HIS A 189 -10.49 10.92 4.78
C HIS A 189 -11.62 9.98 5.22
N ALA A 190 -12.71 10.54 5.72
CA ALA A 190 -13.87 9.78 6.16
C ALA A 190 -15.16 10.42 5.62
N ALA A 191 -16.10 9.59 5.18
CA ALA A 191 -17.47 10.03 4.88
C ALA A 191 -18.43 9.31 5.83
N PRO A 192 -19.17 10.02 6.71
CA PRO A 192 -19.98 9.37 7.74
C PRO A 192 -21.16 8.56 7.17
N HIS A 193 -21.61 8.90 5.96
CA HIS A 193 -22.79 8.33 5.33
C HIS A 193 -22.57 8.11 3.85
N THR A 194 -23.37 7.20 3.28
CA THR A 194 -23.44 6.98 1.83
C THR A 194 -23.79 8.27 1.11
N PRO A 195 -23.06 8.65 0.05
CA PRO A 195 -23.37 9.86 -0.71
C PRO A 195 -24.76 9.77 -1.33
N SER A 196 -25.52 10.87 -1.23
CA SER A 196 -26.76 11.00 -2.00
C SER A 196 -26.43 11.11 -3.48
N ILE A 197 -27.11 10.33 -4.31
CA ILE A 197 -26.92 10.35 -5.76
C ILE A 197 -27.92 11.34 -6.37
N PRO A 198 -27.47 12.45 -6.99
CA PRO A 198 -28.39 13.39 -7.61
C PRO A 198 -29.21 12.71 -8.72
N PRO A 199 -30.55 12.87 -8.77
CA PRO A 199 -31.41 12.18 -9.74
C PRO A 199 -31.09 12.49 -11.22
N SER A 200 -30.41 13.61 -11.49
CA SER A 200 -30.00 14.04 -12.82
C SER A 200 -28.53 13.74 -13.14
N LEU A 201 -27.78 13.12 -12.22
CA LEU A 201 -26.36 12.82 -12.44
C LEU A 201 -26.21 11.73 -13.50
N LEU A 202 -25.46 12.06 -14.55
CA LEU A 202 -25.08 11.14 -15.62
C LEU A 202 -23.67 10.62 -15.39
N PHE A 203 -23.38 9.45 -15.97
CA PHE A 203 -22.00 8.97 -16.04
C PHE A 203 -21.16 9.83 -16.98
N ALA A 204 -19.90 10.03 -16.60
CA ALA A 204 -18.89 10.62 -17.47
C ALA A 204 -18.17 9.54 -18.31
N PRO A 205 -17.59 9.91 -19.46
CA PRO A 205 -16.75 8.99 -20.23
C PRO A 205 -15.63 8.37 -19.38
N ILE A 206 -15.41 7.07 -19.59
CA ILE A 206 -14.39 6.26 -18.92
C ILE A 206 -13.35 5.80 -19.95
N SER A 207 -12.08 5.78 -19.57
CA SER A 207 -11.02 5.17 -20.39
C SER A 207 -10.77 3.75 -19.91
N ILE A 208 -10.74 2.78 -20.83
CA ILE A 208 -10.47 1.37 -20.50
C ILE A 208 -9.19 0.95 -21.23
N THR A 209 -8.11 0.78 -20.48
CA THR A 209 -6.76 0.49 -20.97
C THR A 209 -6.45 -0.99 -20.81
N ASP A 210 -6.16 -1.69 -21.91
CA ASP A 210 -5.67 -3.07 -21.86
C ASP A 210 -4.15 -3.08 -21.64
N VAL A 211 -3.68 -3.86 -20.68
CA VAL A 211 -2.25 -4.08 -20.42
C VAL A 211 -1.88 -5.54 -20.61
N GLU A 212 -0.74 -5.83 -21.23
CA GLU A 212 -0.30 -7.22 -21.43
C GLU A 212 -0.12 -7.97 -20.11
N ASN A 213 0.42 -7.27 -19.12
CA ASN A 213 0.50 -7.73 -17.75
C ASN A 213 0.09 -6.57 -16.85
N PRO A 214 -0.60 -6.83 -15.74
CA PRO A 214 -0.75 -5.83 -14.69
C PRO A 214 0.63 -5.28 -14.32
N SER A 215 0.75 -3.98 -14.10
CA SER A 215 2.04 -3.40 -13.76
C SER A 215 1.88 -2.11 -12.98
N VAL A 216 2.96 -1.75 -12.26
CA VAL A 216 3.13 -0.45 -11.63
C VAL A 216 4.10 0.40 -12.45
N SER A 217 3.82 0.50 -13.75
CA SER A 217 4.57 1.38 -14.65
C SER A 217 4.22 2.84 -14.40
N LEU A 218 5.15 3.76 -14.72
CA LEU A 218 4.96 5.19 -14.48
C LEU A 218 3.69 5.76 -15.16
N THR A 219 3.26 5.19 -16.28
CA THR A 219 2.05 5.61 -17.01
C THR A 219 0.75 5.25 -16.29
N LEU A 220 0.79 4.30 -15.34
CA LEU A 220 -0.38 3.79 -14.61
C LEU A 220 -0.44 4.32 -13.16
N LEU A 221 0.47 5.22 -12.76
CA LEU A 221 0.51 5.73 -11.38
C LEU A 221 -0.37 6.96 -11.13
N GLY A 222 -1.14 7.41 -12.14
CA GLY A 222 -1.99 8.61 -12.02
C GLY A 222 -1.20 9.92 -11.97
N ILE A 223 0.00 9.96 -12.54
CA ILE A 223 0.89 11.14 -12.52
C ILE A 223 0.61 12.04 -13.73
N PRO A 224 0.74 13.39 -13.62
CA PRO A 224 1.12 14.16 -12.43
C PRO A 224 -0.05 14.71 -11.62
N SER A 225 -1.26 14.77 -12.19
CA SER A 225 -2.44 15.45 -11.62
C SER A 225 -3.54 14.49 -11.16
N GLY A 226 -3.32 13.19 -11.32
CA GLY A 226 -4.27 12.16 -10.98
C GLY A 226 -3.97 11.50 -9.64
N ALA A 227 -4.59 10.35 -9.45
CA ALA A 227 -4.32 9.46 -8.34
C ALA A 227 -4.46 8.00 -8.79
N CYS A 228 -3.90 7.08 -8.02
CA CYS A 228 -3.98 5.65 -8.29
C CYS A 228 -4.61 4.92 -7.10
N VAL A 229 -5.57 4.05 -7.38
CA VAL A 229 -6.24 3.22 -6.37
C VAL A 229 -5.34 2.09 -5.94
N ILE A 230 -5.11 2.00 -4.63
CA ILE A 230 -4.44 0.88 -3.98
C ILE A 230 -5.53 0.03 -3.33
N SER A 231 -5.67 -1.21 -3.82
CA SER A 231 -6.60 -2.21 -3.31
C SER A 231 -6.06 -2.77 -2.02
N ALA A 232 -6.31 -2.05 -0.93
CA ALA A 232 -5.65 -2.26 0.34
C ALA A 232 -6.37 -3.32 1.19
N ASN A 233 -5.67 -3.89 2.17
CA ASN A 233 -6.32 -4.41 3.37
C ASN A 233 -6.74 -3.25 4.29
N SER A 234 -7.68 -3.49 5.22
CA SER A 234 -7.97 -2.51 6.27
C SER A 234 -6.73 -2.20 7.13
N HIS A 235 -5.85 -3.17 7.30
CA HIS A 235 -4.53 -3.02 7.90
C HIS A 235 -3.50 -2.72 6.82
N ILE A 236 -3.30 -1.43 6.52
CA ILE A 236 -2.32 -0.99 5.52
C ILE A 236 -0.95 -1.57 5.83
N GLY A 237 -0.33 -2.18 4.84
CA GLY A 237 0.95 -2.82 5.06
C GLY A 237 1.55 -3.46 3.82
N PHE A 238 2.74 -3.98 4.04
CA PHE A 238 3.49 -4.74 3.04
C PHE A 238 3.54 -6.21 3.44
N GLY A 239 3.91 -7.05 2.49
CA GLY A 239 3.96 -8.49 2.66
C GLY A 239 4.81 -9.15 1.58
N ARG A 240 4.58 -10.45 1.40
CA ARG A 240 5.33 -11.33 0.49
C ARG A 240 4.44 -12.09 -0.49
N THR A 241 3.16 -11.72 -0.56
CA THR A 241 2.12 -12.33 -1.41
C THR A 241 2.06 -11.70 -2.81
N ALA A 242 2.79 -10.61 -3.02
CA ALA A 242 2.80 -9.84 -4.24
C ALA A 242 1.40 -9.42 -4.71
N SER A 243 0.55 -9.07 -3.75
CA SER A 243 -0.75 -8.46 -4.00
C SER A 243 -0.59 -7.08 -4.67
N GLN A 244 -1.70 -6.50 -5.15
CA GLN A 244 -1.67 -5.18 -5.77
C GLN A 244 -1.16 -4.09 -4.80
N GLU A 245 -1.60 -4.13 -3.54
CA GLU A 245 -1.11 -3.26 -2.47
C GLU A 245 0.40 -3.42 -2.27
N GLU A 246 0.86 -4.66 -2.08
CA GLU A 246 2.26 -4.94 -1.78
C GLU A 246 3.19 -4.56 -2.94
N VAL A 247 2.76 -4.75 -4.19
CA VAL A 247 3.54 -4.33 -5.36
C VAL A 247 3.62 -2.80 -5.48
N HIS A 248 2.54 -2.07 -5.19
CA HIS A 248 2.57 -0.61 -5.19
C HIS A 248 3.40 -0.02 -4.03
N ILE A 249 3.34 -0.63 -2.84
CA ILE A 249 4.16 -0.24 -1.69
C ILE A 249 5.63 -0.60 -1.95
N GLY A 250 5.89 -1.82 -2.39
CA GLY A 250 7.24 -2.33 -2.64
C GLY A 250 7.98 -1.57 -3.74
N CYS A 251 7.28 -1.03 -4.75
CA CYS A 251 7.91 -0.17 -5.75
C CYS A 251 8.17 1.27 -5.26
N THR A 252 7.58 1.66 -4.12
CA THR A 252 7.59 3.02 -3.56
C THR A 252 8.02 2.98 -2.08
N PRO A 253 9.30 2.71 -1.74
CA PRO A 253 9.74 2.43 -0.36
C PRO A 253 9.33 3.46 0.70
N GLN A 254 9.20 4.74 0.32
CA GLN A 254 8.72 5.81 1.19
C GLN A 254 7.31 5.59 1.77
N THR A 255 6.55 4.63 1.22
CA THR A 255 5.22 4.25 1.71
C THR A 255 5.27 3.22 2.84
N LEU A 256 6.38 2.51 3.04
CA LEU A 256 6.50 1.46 4.06
C LEU A 256 6.21 1.95 5.49
N PRO A 257 6.58 3.18 5.90
CA PRO A 257 6.19 3.71 7.20
C PRO A 257 4.69 3.94 7.39
N ALA A 258 3.86 3.84 6.32
CA ALA A 258 2.40 3.93 6.45
C ALA A 258 1.84 2.90 7.44
N LYS A 259 2.47 1.72 7.53
CA LYS A 259 2.15 0.65 8.49
C LYS A 259 2.24 1.11 9.95
N LEU A 260 3.16 2.04 10.26
CA LEU A 260 3.37 2.57 11.61
C LEU A 260 2.44 3.75 11.92
N LEU A 261 2.07 4.49 10.87
CA LEU A 261 1.36 5.76 10.96
C LEU A 261 -0.16 5.60 10.84
N THR A 262 -0.64 4.47 10.34
CA THR A 262 -2.04 4.27 9.98
C THR A 262 -2.66 3.17 10.83
N PRO A 263 -3.65 3.48 11.69
CA PRO A 263 -4.43 2.43 12.35
C PRO A 263 -5.28 1.67 11.31
N PRO A 264 -5.87 0.52 11.69
CA PRO A 264 -6.80 -0.18 10.80
C PRO A 264 -7.91 0.75 10.31
N LEU A 265 -8.08 0.85 9.00
CA LEU A 265 -9.07 1.70 8.37
C LEU A 265 -10.47 1.30 8.82
N GLN A 266 -11.26 2.27 9.28
CA GLN A 266 -12.67 2.05 9.54
C GLN A 266 -13.45 1.86 8.23
N PRO A 267 -14.67 1.26 8.27
CA PRO A 267 -15.48 1.00 7.07
C PRO A 267 -15.76 2.23 6.20
N ASN A 268 -15.65 3.44 6.75
CA ASN A 268 -15.89 4.70 6.07
C ASN A 268 -14.62 5.55 5.83
N GLU A 269 -13.45 5.05 6.22
CA GLU A 269 -12.17 5.75 6.11
C GLU A 269 -11.35 5.27 4.90
N VAL A 270 -10.52 6.16 4.37
CA VAL A 270 -9.51 5.85 3.36
C VAL A 270 -8.22 6.57 3.73
N LEU A 271 -7.08 5.97 3.41
CA LEU A 271 -5.79 6.65 3.53
C LEU A 271 -5.39 7.23 2.18
N VAL A 272 -5.15 8.54 2.16
CA VAL A 272 -4.59 9.26 1.02
C VAL A 272 -3.14 9.60 1.33
N LEU A 273 -2.24 9.08 0.51
CA LEU A 273 -0.80 9.29 0.65
C LEU A 273 -0.28 10.06 -0.56
N ARG A 274 0.35 11.22 -0.30
CA ARG A 274 0.84 12.14 -1.33
C ARG A 274 2.32 12.44 -1.14
N GLY A 275 3.05 12.50 -2.24
CA GLY A 275 4.44 12.98 -2.24
C GLY A 275 5.50 11.90 -2.38
N CYS A 276 5.11 10.61 -2.34
CA CYS A 276 6.04 9.51 -2.54
C CYS A 276 6.38 9.28 -4.03
N GLU A 277 7.53 8.68 -4.26
CA GLU A 277 8.09 8.46 -5.59
C GLU A 277 8.37 6.96 -5.82
N ALA A 278 7.93 6.45 -6.97
CA ALA A 278 8.27 5.10 -7.38
C ALA A 278 9.77 5.01 -7.72
N VAL A 279 10.42 3.94 -7.26
CA VAL A 279 11.86 3.70 -7.42
C VAL A 279 12.13 2.64 -8.48
N VAL A 280 11.21 1.70 -8.67
CA VAL A 280 11.27 0.65 -9.68
C VAL A 280 9.91 0.49 -10.36
N GLU A 281 9.91 -0.12 -11.54
CA GLU A 281 8.70 -0.64 -12.15
C GLU A 281 8.64 -2.16 -11.94
N ILE A 282 7.46 -2.65 -11.57
CA ILE A 282 7.18 -4.08 -11.35
C ILE A 282 6.03 -4.46 -12.29
N SER A 283 6.13 -5.64 -12.90
CA SER A 283 5.08 -6.22 -13.74
C SER A 283 4.64 -7.54 -13.16
N GLY A 284 3.34 -7.82 -13.27
CA GLY A 284 2.68 -8.99 -12.70
C GLY A 284 2.28 -8.79 -11.24
N TYR A 285 1.48 -9.73 -10.77
CA TYR A 285 1.08 -9.89 -9.36
C TYR A 285 1.26 -11.36 -8.97
N GLY A 286 1.36 -11.66 -7.68
CA GLY A 286 1.58 -13.02 -7.18
C GLY A 286 2.79 -13.68 -7.83
N ARG A 287 2.58 -14.86 -8.44
CA ARG A 287 3.65 -15.66 -9.07
C ARG A 287 4.31 -15.00 -10.29
N THR A 288 3.64 -14.05 -10.93
CA THR A 288 4.17 -13.38 -12.14
C THR A 288 4.85 -12.05 -11.83
N ALA A 289 4.78 -11.57 -10.59
CA ALA A 289 5.40 -10.31 -10.17
C ALA A 289 6.92 -10.36 -10.32
N GLU A 290 7.48 -9.47 -11.13
CA GLU A 290 8.91 -9.36 -11.38
C GLU A 290 9.34 -7.92 -11.65
N LEU A 291 10.58 -7.61 -11.25
CA LEU A 291 11.24 -6.34 -11.56
C LEU A 291 11.31 -6.15 -13.07
N ARG A 292 10.87 -4.98 -13.56
CA ARG A 292 11.02 -4.57 -14.96
C ARG A 292 12.19 -3.62 -15.15
N SER A 293 12.22 -2.54 -14.39
CA SER A 293 13.18 -1.47 -14.58
C SER A 293 13.42 -0.71 -13.27
N ILE A 294 14.56 -0.05 -13.16
CA ILE A 294 14.82 0.94 -12.11
C ILE A 294 14.44 2.32 -12.66
N VAL A 295 13.64 3.08 -11.91
CA VAL A 295 13.26 4.43 -12.30
C VAL A 295 14.50 5.35 -12.21
N PRO A 296 14.86 6.03 -13.32
CA PRO A 296 16.00 6.95 -13.33
C PRO A 296 15.82 8.10 -12.32
N PRO A 297 16.92 8.61 -11.73
CA PRO A 297 16.88 9.85 -10.95
C PRO A 297 16.28 11.00 -11.79
N GLY A 298 15.45 11.85 -11.19
CA GLY A 298 14.81 12.98 -11.88
C GLY A 298 13.56 12.65 -12.71
N SER A 299 13.35 11.39 -13.10
CA SER A 299 12.08 10.92 -13.67
C SER A 299 11.00 10.65 -12.61
N ARG A 300 11.36 10.84 -11.34
CA ARG A 300 10.50 10.65 -10.20
C ARG A 300 9.48 11.77 -10.14
N ARG A 301 8.24 11.43 -10.43
CA ARG A 301 7.13 12.32 -10.22
C ARG A 301 6.36 11.81 -9.02
N ARG A 302 6.06 12.73 -8.12
CA ARG A 302 5.28 12.44 -6.93
C ARG A 302 3.90 11.98 -7.35
N ARG A 303 3.46 10.88 -6.74
CA ARG A 303 2.15 10.31 -6.98
C ARG A 303 1.23 10.54 -5.79
N THR A 304 -0.06 10.40 -6.07
CA THR A 304 -1.12 10.28 -5.06
C THR A 304 -1.61 8.85 -5.06
N MET A 305 -1.63 8.23 -3.88
CA MET A 305 -2.05 6.85 -3.66
C MET A 305 -3.30 6.85 -2.78
N LEU A 306 -4.37 6.22 -3.27
CA LEU A 306 -5.65 6.13 -2.58
C LEU A 306 -5.79 4.70 -2.04
N PHE A 307 -5.42 4.49 -0.78
CA PHE A 307 -5.58 3.21 -0.11
C PHE A 307 -7.03 3.09 0.37
N MET A 308 -7.75 2.14 -0.23
CA MET A 308 -9.14 1.85 0.11
C MET A 308 -9.35 0.34 0.14
N ASP A 309 -9.84 -0.16 1.27
CA ASP A 309 -10.11 -1.57 1.49
C ASP A 309 -11.49 -1.96 0.96
N ALA A 310 -11.58 -3.06 0.21
CA ALA A 310 -12.87 -3.64 -0.19
C ALA A 310 -13.36 -4.63 0.88
N LEU A 311 -14.63 -5.06 0.80
CA LEU A 311 -15.12 -6.16 1.63
C LEU A 311 -14.41 -7.46 1.25
N GLU A 312 -14.03 -8.26 2.25
CA GLU A 312 -13.49 -9.60 2.09
C GLU A 312 -14.65 -10.58 1.88
N LEU A 313 -14.87 -10.99 0.62
CA LEU A 313 -16.00 -11.81 0.18
C LEU A 313 -15.61 -13.24 -0.19
N ASP A 314 -14.33 -13.58 -0.09
CA ASP A 314 -13.75 -14.89 -0.43
C ASP A 314 -14.14 -16.00 0.54
N SER A 315 -14.59 -15.65 1.75
CA SER A 315 -15.11 -16.62 2.73
C SER A 315 -16.52 -17.13 2.41
N TYR A 316 -17.23 -16.50 1.46
CA TYR A 316 -18.59 -16.88 1.09
C TYR A 316 -18.59 -17.93 -0.02
N ASP A 317 -19.59 -18.81 -0.01
CA ASP A 317 -19.80 -19.75 -1.12
C ASP A 317 -20.37 -19.01 -2.35
N VAL A 318 -19.45 -18.64 -3.23
CA VAL A 318 -19.73 -17.95 -4.50
C VAL A 318 -20.42 -18.86 -5.53
N ALA A 319 -20.46 -20.18 -5.33
CA ALA A 319 -21.17 -21.09 -6.24
C ALA A 319 -22.69 -20.97 -6.11
N ALA A 320 -23.19 -20.49 -4.98
CA ALA A 320 -24.61 -20.37 -4.67
C ALA A 320 -25.10 -18.92 -4.54
N SER A 321 -24.19 -17.94 -4.46
CA SER A 321 -24.56 -16.55 -4.18
C SER A 321 -23.53 -15.54 -4.68
N THR A 322 -23.95 -14.28 -4.87
CA THR A 322 -23.09 -13.12 -5.12
C THR A 322 -23.03 -12.23 -3.89
N PRO A 323 -22.00 -12.35 -3.04
CA PRO A 323 -21.93 -11.66 -1.75
C PRO A 323 -21.87 -10.13 -1.87
N ASP A 324 -21.39 -9.60 -3.01
CA ASP A 324 -21.40 -8.15 -3.28
C ASP A 324 -22.82 -7.53 -3.20
N LEU A 325 -23.86 -8.36 -3.39
CA LEU A 325 -25.28 -7.95 -3.40
C LEU A 325 -25.99 -8.22 -2.06
N LEU A 326 -25.27 -8.65 -1.02
CA LEU A 326 -25.86 -8.72 0.32
C LEU A 326 -26.29 -7.31 0.78
N PRO A 327 -27.35 -7.20 1.60
CA PRO A 327 -27.89 -5.91 2.03
C PRO A 327 -26.81 -4.98 2.60
N GLY A 328 -26.70 -3.78 2.01
CA GLY A 328 -25.75 -2.74 2.44
C GLY A 328 -24.35 -2.82 1.80
N ASN A 329 -23.97 -3.94 1.17
CA ASN A 329 -22.62 -4.09 0.60
C ASN A 329 -22.37 -3.13 -0.57
N VAL A 330 -23.35 -2.95 -1.47
CA VAL A 330 -23.26 -1.95 -2.56
C VAL A 330 -23.02 -0.54 -2.01
N ASP A 331 -23.73 -0.17 -0.94
CA ASP A 331 -23.60 1.16 -0.33
C ASP A 331 -22.28 1.36 0.39
N ARG A 332 -21.81 0.34 1.11
CA ARG A 332 -20.50 0.34 1.78
C ARG A 332 -19.39 0.58 0.75
N GLU A 333 -19.39 -0.19 -0.32
CA GLU A 333 -18.34 -0.12 -1.36
C GLU A 333 -18.43 1.19 -2.16
N LEU A 334 -19.64 1.67 -2.46
CA LEU A 334 -19.85 2.98 -3.09
C LEU A 334 -19.33 4.12 -2.22
N THR A 335 -19.62 4.08 -0.92
CA THR A 335 -19.16 5.08 0.04
C THR A 335 -17.64 5.09 0.12
N LYS A 336 -17.02 3.91 0.27
CA LYS A 336 -15.57 3.76 0.34
C LYS A 336 -14.87 4.32 -0.91
N ALA A 337 -15.33 3.92 -2.09
CA ALA A 337 -14.78 4.43 -3.35
C ALA A 337 -15.00 5.93 -3.53
N TYR A 338 -16.20 6.44 -3.19
CA TYR A 338 -16.49 7.88 -3.25
C TYR A 338 -15.60 8.68 -2.31
N THR A 339 -15.41 8.25 -1.06
CA THR A 339 -14.52 8.92 -0.09
C THR A 339 -13.10 9.03 -0.63
N ALA A 340 -12.58 7.97 -1.25
CA ALA A 340 -11.27 8.01 -1.90
C ALA A 340 -11.25 9.02 -3.06
N PHE A 341 -12.25 8.97 -3.93
CA PHE A 341 -12.25 9.73 -5.18
C PHE A 341 -12.51 11.23 -4.99
N ALA A 342 -13.32 11.57 -3.98
CA ALA A 342 -13.65 12.95 -3.61
C ALA A 342 -12.59 13.61 -2.68
N SER A 343 -11.52 12.90 -2.31
CA SER A 343 -10.48 13.41 -1.40
C SER A 343 -9.53 14.46 -2.03
N GLY A 344 -9.61 14.66 -3.36
CA GLY A 344 -8.77 15.59 -4.10
C GLY A 344 -9.34 17.00 -4.13
N ASP A 345 -8.50 18.00 -3.83
CA ASP A 345 -8.79 19.42 -4.06
C ASP A 345 -7.53 20.09 -4.67
N PRO A 346 -7.52 20.44 -5.97
CA PRO A 346 -8.60 20.22 -6.95
C PRO A 346 -8.86 18.72 -7.21
N PRO A 347 -10.01 18.36 -7.81
CA PRO A 347 -10.34 16.98 -8.14
C PRO A 347 -9.26 16.28 -8.99
N TYR A 348 -9.06 14.98 -8.74
CA TYR A 348 -8.09 14.19 -9.48
C TYR A 348 -8.45 14.07 -10.96
N ASN A 349 -7.44 14.15 -11.82
CA ASN A 349 -7.62 13.93 -13.25
C ASN A 349 -6.40 13.20 -13.86
N PRO A 350 -6.51 11.88 -14.16
CA PRO A 350 -7.60 10.95 -13.85
C PRO A 350 -7.41 10.21 -12.51
N ILE A 351 -8.39 9.42 -12.08
CA ILE A 351 -8.18 8.31 -11.15
C ILE A 351 -7.87 7.05 -11.95
N VAL A 352 -6.70 6.46 -11.72
CA VAL A 352 -6.30 5.18 -12.31
C VAL A 352 -6.67 4.06 -11.34
N THR A 353 -7.48 3.10 -11.80
CA THR A 353 -7.94 1.96 -11.00
C THR A 353 -7.97 0.67 -11.82
N GLY A 354 -8.44 -0.43 -11.22
CA GLY A 354 -8.72 -1.68 -11.91
C GLY A 354 -9.69 -2.53 -11.10
N HIS A 355 -9.39 -3.83 -11.00
CA HIS A 355 -10.19 -4.84 -10.32
C HIS A 355 -10.11 -4.77 -8.77
N TRP A 356 -10.47 -3.62 -8.20
CA TRP A 356 -10.51 -3.37 -6.76
C TRP A 356 -11.38 -4.41 -6.03
N GLY A 357 -10.80 -5.11 -5.06
CA GLY A 357 -11.48 -6.12 -4.26
C GLY A 357 -11.86 -7.41 -5.00
N CYS A 358 -11.50 -7.59 -6.27
CA CYS A 358 -11.95 -8.73 -7.08
C CYS A 358 -10.94 -9.90 -7.15
N GLY A 359 -9.77 -9.75 -6.51
CA GLY A 359 -8.72 -10.76 -6.46
C GLY A 359 -8.87 -11.64 -5.22
N ALA A 360 -7.96 -11.50 -4.26
CA ALA A 360 -7.99 -12.24 -3.01
C ALA A 360 -9.29 -12.10 -2.22
N PHE A 361 -9.98 -10.96 -2.34
CA PHE A 361 -11.24 -10.68 -1.62
C PHE A 361 -12.50 -11.15 -2.36
N GLY A 362 -12.37 -11.80 -3.52
CA GLY A 362 -13.49 -12.52 -4.16
C GLY A 362 -14.63 -11.66 -4.74
N GLY A 363 -14.51 -10.34 -4.79
CA GLY A 363 -15.55 -9.46 -5.33
C GLY A 363 -15.84 -9.65 -6.82
N ASN A 364 -17.10 -9.46 -7.21
CA ASN A 364 -17.51 -9.56 -8.60
C ASN A 364 -17.03 -8.35 -9.43
N ARG A 365 -16.28 -8.62 -10.51
CA ARG A 365 -15.64 -7.60 -11.37
C ARG A 365 -16.63 -6.62 -12.00
N GLU A 366 -17.81 -7.07 -12.41
CA GLU A 366 -18.83 -6.21 -13.02
C GLU A 366 -19.49 -5.31 -11.98
N ILE A 367 -19.84 -5.87 -10.82
CA ILE A 367 -20.45 -5.09 -9.73
C ILE A 367 -19.48 -4.02 -9.24
N LYS A 368 -18.24 -4.42 -8.93
CA LYS A 368 -17.20 -3.50 -8.45
C LYS A 368 -16.83 -2.43 -9.48
N SER A 369 -16.88 -2.71 -10.78
CA SER A 369 -16.59 -1.69 -11.80
C SER A 369 -17.74 -0.68 -11.96
N VAL A 370 -19.00 -1.12 -11.87
CA VAL A 370 -20.17 -0.21 -11.83
C VAL A 370 -20.10 0.70 -10.61
N ILE A 371 -19.79 0.15 -9.43
CA ILE A 371 -19.66 0.91 -8.18
C ILE A 371 -18.56 1.97 -8.31
N GLN A 372 -17.38 1.59 -8.79
CA GLN A 372 -16.28 2.55 -9.00
C GLN A 372 -16.65 3.63 -10.02
N TRP A 373 -17.32 3.29 -11.13
CA TRP A 373 -17.74 4.27 -12.12
C TRP A 373 -18.79 5.24 -11.56
N GLY A 374 -19.71 4.75 -10.72
CA GLY A 374 -20.70 5.57 -10.01
C GLY A 374 -20.05 6.52 -9.00
N ALA A 375 -19.09 6.01 -8.22
CA ALA A 375 -18.30 6.82 -7.30
C ALA A 375 -17.51 7.92 -8.04
N ALA A 376 -16.93 7.61 -9.21
CA ALA A 376 -16.19 8.57 -10.01
C ALA A 376 -17.10 9.68 -10.55
N ALA A 377 -18.31 9.33 -11.01
CA ALA A 377 -19.30 10.30 -11.45
C ALA A 377 -19.75 11.22 -10.30
N LEU A 378 -19.97 10.67 -9.09
CA LEU A 378 -20.31 11.44 -7.90
C LEU A 378 -19.19 12.40 -7.46
N ALA A 379 -17.93 11.96 -7.56
CA ALA A 379 -16.78 12.77 -7.22
C ALA A 379 -16.38 13.77 -8.33
N GLY A 380 -17.02 13.71 -9.50
CA GLY A 380 -16.71 14.60 -10.63
C GLY A 380 -15.31 14.35 -11.23
N VAL A 381 -14.82 13.11 -11.18
CA VAL A 381 -13.47 12.73 -11.64
C VAL A 381 -13.54 11.81 -12.86
N ARG A 382 -12.52 11.91 -13.71
CA ARG A 382 -12.33 10.94 -14.82
C ARG A 382 -11.78 9.63 -14.26
N LEU A 383 -12.35 8.51 -14.71
CA LEU A 383 -11.88 7.17 -14.36
C LEU A 383 -11.10 6.55 -15.54
N ASP A 384 -9.89 6.10 -15.27
CA ASP A 384 -9.05 5.32 -16.17
C ASP A 384 -8.92 3.90 -15.59
N PHE A 385 -9.65 2.96 -16.17
CA PHE A 385 -9.75 1.58 -15.70
C PHE A 385 -8.78 0.67 -16.45
N VAL A 386 -7.88 0.03 -15.70
CA VAL A 386 -6.87 -0.87 -16.23
C VAL A 386 -7.41 -2.30 -16.22
N CYS A 387 -7.36 -2.96 -17.37
CA CYS A 387 -7.78 -4.35 -17.57
C CYS A 387 -6.63 -5.19 -18.14
N ASP A 388 -6.67 -6.49 -17.88
CA ASP A 388 -5.76 -7.43 -18.51
C ASP A 388 -6.10 -7.59 -20.01
N LYS A 389 -5.06 -7.66 -20.84
CA LYS A 389 -5.22 -7.88 -22.28
C LYS A 389 -5.87 -9.24 -22.53
N ASN A 390 -6.77 -9.29 -23.51
CA ASN A 390 -7.60 -10.46 -23.88
C ASN A 390 -8.69 -10.83 -22.87
N ASP A 391 -8.93 -10.02 -21.84
CA ASP A 391 -10.02 -10.26 -20.91
C ASP A 391 -11.39 -10.03 -21.58
N SER A 392 -12.29 -11.03 -21.48
CA SER A 392 -13.68 -10.90 -21.93
C SER A 392 -14.42 -9.80 -21.17
N PHE A 393 -14.06 -9.57 -19.90
CA PHE A 393 -14.57 -8.48 -19.08
C PHE A 393 -14.33 -7.13 -19.73
N ALA A 394 -13.11 -6.85 -20.23
CA ALA A 394 -12.79 -5.54 -20.81
C ALA A 394 -13.66 -5.22 -22.03
N ARG A 395 -13.97 -6.23 -22.85
CA ARG A 395 -14.91 -6.09 -23.98
C ARG A 395 -16.35 -5.87 -23.51
N ALA A 396 -16.81 -6.65 -22.53
CA ALA A 396 -18.15 -6.50 -21.96
C ALA A 396 -18.33 -5.12 -21.30
N PHE A 397 -17.33 -4.67 -20.55
CA PHE A 397 -17.35 -3.38 -19.86
C PHE A 397 -17.36 -2.21 -20.84
N ARG A 398 -16.54 -2.25 -21.92
CA ARG A 398 -16.61 -1.25 -23.00
C ARG A 398 -17.98 -1.16 -23.64
N ARG A 399 -18.62 -2.31 -23.92
CA ARG A 399 -19.97 -2.35 -24.49
C ARG A 399 -20.99 -1.74 -23.51
N PHE A 400 -20.94 -2.17 -22.25
CA PHE A 400 -21.81 -1.67 -21.19
C PHE A 400 -21.70 -0.16 -21.01
N THR A 401 -20.47 0.37 -20.87
CA THR A 401 -20.24 1.80 -20.67
C THR A 401 -20.64 2.62 -21.90
N SER A 402 -20.36 2.11 -23.11
CA SER A 402 -20.76 2.78 -24.36
C SER A 402 -22.28 2.87 -24.50
N GLN A 403 -23.00 1.81 -24.13
CA GLN A 403 -24.46 1.81 -24.13
C GLN A 403 -25.05 2.75 -23.08
N ALA A 404 -24.53 2.72 -21.85
CA ALA A 404 -24.96 3.62 -20.79
C ALA A 404 -24.74 5.09 -21.16
N LEU A 405 -23.62 5.43 -21.80
CA LEU A 405 -23.33 6.78 -22.28
C LEU A 405 -24.23 7.19 -23.45
N SER A 406 -24.45 6.31 -24.44
CA SER A 406 -25.29 6.64 -25.60
C SER A 406 -26.76 6.82 -25.23
N GLN A 407 -27.24 6.06 -24.26
CA GLN A 407 -28.61 6.15 -23.75
C GLN A 407 -28.75 7.13 -22.57
N GLN A 408 -27.69 7.85 -22.20
CA GLN A 408 -27.69 8.85 -21.13
C GLN A 408 -28.25 8.29 -19.81
N TRP A 409 -27.79 7.09 -19.42
CA TRP A 409 -28.22 6.47 -18.18
C TRP A 409 -27.79 7.31 -16.97
N ARG A 410 -28.72 7.46 -16.02
CA ARG A 410 -28.50 8.16 -14.76
C ARG A 410 -27.80 7.24 -13.77
N VAL A 411 -26.84 7.78 -13.01
CA VAL A 411 -26.11 7.06 -11.97
C VAL A 411 -27.07 6.48 -10.93
N GLU A 412 -28.07 7.26 -10.52
CA GLU A 412 -29.08 6.85 -9.54
C GLU A 412 -29.87 5.62 -10.01
N ARG A 413 -30.20 5.54 -11.31
CA ARG A 413 -30.92 4.40 -11.88
C ARG A 413 -30.05 3.14 -11.96
N VAL A 414 -28.80 3.26 -12.41
CA VAL A 414 -27.87 2.13 -12.50
C VAL A 414 -27.54 1.56 -11.12
N ILE A 415 -27.16 2.43 -10.17
CA ILE A 415 -26.89 2.01 -8.79
C ILE A 415 -28.18 1.52 -8.10
N GLY A 416 -29.33 2.12 -8.42
CA GLY A 416 -30.64 1.67 -7.92
C GLY A 416 -30.99 0.25 -8.35
N VAL A 417 -30.74 -0.12 -9.62
CA VAL A 417 -30.90 -1.51 -10.07
C VAL A 417 -29.96 -2.43 -9.30
N LEU A 418 -28.68 -2.04 -9.17
CA LEU A 418 -27.69 -2.85 -8.45
C LEU A 418 -28.07 -3.07 -6.97
N ARG A 419 -28.62 -2.06 -6.29
CA ARG A 419 -29.17 -2.17 -4.92
C ARG A 419 -30.40 -3.06 -4.82
N GLY A 420 -31.17 -3.16 -5.90
CA GLY A 420 -32.38 -3.99 -5.98
C GLY A 420 -32.10 -5.46 -6.32
N MET A 421 -30.89 -5.79 -6.76
CA MET A 421 -30.50 -7.17 -7.04
C MET A 421 -30.21 -7.92 -5.73
N GLY A 422 -30.74 -9.13 -5.60
CA GLY A 422 -30.43 -10.05 -4.52
C GLY A 422 -29.18 -10.92 -4.80
N PRO A 423 -28.56 -11.50 -3.76
CA PRO A 423 -27.38 -12.34 -3.89
C PRO A 423 -27.63 -13.63 -4.69
N THR A 424 -28.88 -14.09 -4.81
CA THR A 424 -29.27 -15.27 -5.61
C THR A 424 -29.77 -14.90 -7.01
N ASP A 425 -29.86 -13.61 -7.33
CA ASP A 425 -30.44 -13.15 -8.59
C ASP A 425 -29.45 -13.25 -9.76
N GLN A 426 -28.16 -13.41 -9.47
CA GLN A 426 -27.16 -13.81 -10.48
C GLN A 426 -27.34 -15.29 -10.84
N GLY A 427 -28.39 -15.56 -11.62
CA GLY A 427 -28.61 -16.82 -12.32
C GLY A 427 -27.99 -16.79 -13.71
N ARG A 428 -28.83 -16.70 -14.76
CA ARG A 428 -28.40 -16.74 -16.17
C ARG A 428 -27.76 -15.44 -16.70
N LEU A 429 -28.01 -14.29 -16.08
CA LEU A 429 -27.57 -12.99 -16.57
C LEU A 429 -26.49 -12.39 -15.68
N THR A 430 -25.52 -11.73 -16.29
CA THR A 430 -24.48 -10.99 -15.56
C THR A 430 -25.04 -9.68 -14.98
N ALA A 431 -24.25 -8.96 -14.16
CA ALA A 431 -24.68 -7.67 -13.61
C ALA A 431 -24.87 -6.62 -14.71
N PHE A 432 -23.96 -6.56 -15.69
CA PHE A 432 -24.10 -5.70 -16.86
C PHE A 432 -25.37 -6.02 -17.65
N GLU A 433 -25.68 -7.29 -17.88
CA GLU A 433 -26.87 -7.72 -18.62
C GLU A 433 -28.16 -7.39 -17.86
N THR A 434 -28.17 -7.62 -16.55
CA THR A 434 -29.32 -7.33 -15.67
C THR A 434 -29.64 -5.83 -15.65
N ILE A 435 -28.63 -4.99 -15.46
CA ILE A 435 -28.77 -3.52 -15.51
C ILE A 435 -29.24 -3.08 -16.90
N THR A 436 -28.65 -3.65 -17.96
CA THR A 436 -29.01 -3.31 -19.33
C THR A 436 -30.47 -3.65 -19.64
N SER A 437 -30.93 -4.84 -19.23
CA SER A 437 -32.31 -5.27 -19.39
C SER A 437 -33.28 -4.36 -18.66
N ALA A 438 -32.99 -4.04 -17.39
CA ALA A 438 -33.83 -3.19 -16.55
C ALA A 438 -33.97 -1.76 -17.08
N LEU A 439 -32.91 -1.20 -17.68
CA LEU A 439 -32.90 0.18 -18.15
C LEU A 439 -33.30 0.35 -19.62
N SER A 440 -33.07 -0.66 -20.47
CA SER A 440 -33.49 -0.62 -21.88
C SER A 440 -35.01 -0.81 -22.01
N GLY A 441 -35.63 -1.60 -21.12
CA GLY A 441 -37.08 -1.85 -21.10
C GLY A 441 -37.93 -0.70 -20.55
N ALA A 442 -37.33 0.35 -19.95
CA ALA A 442 -38.05 1.49 -19.39
C ALA A 442 -38.37 2.60 -20.41
N SER A 443 -38.16 2.32 -21.71
CA SER A 443 -38.31 3.28 -22.81
C SER A 443 -39.61 3.11 -23.62
N SER A 444 -40.53 2.24 -23.18
CA SER A 444 -41.81 1.97 -23.85
C SER A 444 -42.99 2.64 -23.17
#